data_AF-A0A6B0X3X7-F1
#
_entry.id   AF-A0A6B0X3X7-F1
#
_cell.length_a   1.000
_cell.length_b   1.000
_cell.length_c   1.000
_cell.angle_alpha   90.00
_cell.angle_beta   90.00
_cell.angle_gamma   90.00
#
_symmetry.space_group_name_H-M   'P 1'
#
loop_
_entity.id
_entity.type
_entity.pdbx_description
1 polymer ?
#
loop_
_entity_poly.entity_id
_entity_poly.type
_entity_poly.pdbx_seq_one_letter_code
_entity_poly.pdbx_strand_id
1 'polypeptide(L)'
;MQTKELIYEELVPKARSSYGFLHLMARDAKPMRYVVVVGTENLSIQPILLMHLTTRLRVRLTQETNTAWKRKYISDCSVVSVADLGKALSGCSASRIP
;
A
#
# COMPACT_ATOMS: atom_id res chain seq x y z
N MET A 1 -15.50 -8.60 8.76
CA MET A 1 -15.07 -7.35 8.10
C MET A 1 -15.24 -7.50 6.60
N GLN A 2 -16.04 -6.64 5.97
CA GLN A 2 -16.20 -6.69 4.52
C GLN A 2 -14.96 -6.10 3.83
N THR A 3 -14.60 -6.61 2.64
CA THR A 3 -13.44 -6.13 1.85
C THR A 3 -13.47 -4.62 1.62
N LYS A 4 -14.65 -4.01 1.54
CA LYS A 4 -14.81 -2.56 1.42
C LYS A 4 -14.38 -1.84 2.70
N GLU A 5 -14.87 -2.25 3.87
CA GLU A 5 -14.47 -1.64 5.15
C GLU A 5 -12.96 -1.70 5.34
N LEU A 6 -12.33 -2.84 5.02
CA LEU A 6 -10.87 -2.98 5.11
C LEU A 6 -10.13 -1.98 4.21
N ILE A 7 -10.59 -1.77 2.99
CA ILE A 7 -9.92 -0.82 2.09
C ILE A 7 -10.16 0.62 2.54
N TYR A 8 -11.41 0.97 2.86
CA TYR A 8 -11.83 2.35 3.04
C TYR A 8 -11.49 2.89 4.43
N GLU A 9 -11.67 2.09 5.47
CA GLU A 9 -11.51 2.52 6.86
C GLU A 9 -10.11 2.21 7.41
N GLU A 10 -9.42 1.21 6.85
CA GLU A 10 -8.11 0.79 7.37
C GLU A 10 -6.96 1.11 6.40
N LEU A 11 -6.96 0.53 5.20
CA LEU A 11 -5.78 0.55 4.33
C LEU A 11 -5.53 1.92 3.70
N VAL A 12 -6.59 2.59 3.22
CA VAL A 12 -6.46 3.92 2.60
C VAL A 12 -6.01 4.97 3.63
N PRO A 13 -6.61 5.08 4.83
CA PRO A 13 -6.14 6.02 5.85
C PRO A 13 -4.68 5.76 6.30
N LYS A 14 -4.24 4.50 6.36
CA LYS A 14 -2.84 4.14 6.68
C LYS A 14 -1.87 4.54 5.58
N ALA A 15 -2.21 4.26 4.32
CA ALA A 15 -1.45 4.72 3.17
C ALA A 15 -1.36 6.25 3.16
N ARG A 16 -2.47 6.91 3.52
CA ARG A 16 -2.52 8.35 3.66
C ARG A 16 -1.55 8.89 4.70
N SER A 17 -1.66 8.35 5.90
CA SER A 17 -0.82 8.78 7.01
C SER A 17 0.66 8.58 6.70
N SER A 18 0.99 7.52 5.96
CA SER A 18 2.35 7.24 5.50
C SER A 18 2.87 8.30 4.53
N TYR A 19 2.13 8.67 3.47
CA TYR A 19 2.57 9.74 2.58
C TYR A 19 2.60 11.09 3.31
N GLY A 20 1.64 11.34 4.20
CA GLY A 20 1.52 12.59 4.93
C GLY A 20 2.75 12.80 5.81
N PHE A 21 3.15 11.77 6.54
CA PHE A 21 4.39 11.77 7.31
C PHE A 21 5.62 12.03 6.43
N LEU A 22 5.79 11.29 5.33
CA LEU A 22 6.95 11.47 4.45
C LEU A 22 7.00 12.88 3.85
N HIS A 23 5.85 13.44 3.48
CA HIS A 23 5.75 14.79 2.94
C HIS A 23 6.11 15.84 3.98
N LEU A 24 5.54 15.75 5.20
CA LEU A 24 5.85 16.67 6.30
C LEU A 24 7.32 16.63 6.69
N MET A 25 7.97 15.47 6.55
CA MET A 25 9.41 15.30 6.80
C MET A 25 10.28 15.68 5.60
N ALA A 26 9.72 16.20 4.51
CA ALA A 26 10.42 16.48 3.25
C ALA A 26 11.19 15.27 2.69
N ARG A 27 10.69 14.05 2.93
CA ARG A 27 11.25 12.75 2.50
C ARG A 27 10.52 12.16 1.29
N ASP A 28 9.62 12.92 0.66
CA ASP A 28 8.80 12.53 -0.50
C ASP A 28 9.43 12.93 -1.85
N ALA A 29 10.76 13.06 -1.92
CA ALA A 29 11.47 13.48 -3.13
C ALA A 29 11.29 12.51 -4.31
N LYS A 30 10.99 11.23 -4.03
CA LYS A 30 10.73 10.18 -5.03
C LYS A 30 9.39 9.49 -4.73
N PRO A 31 8.64 9.08 -5.76
CA PRO A 31 7.46 8.24 -5.56
C PRO A 31 7.80 6.94 -4.83
N MET A 32 6.94 6.49 -3.93
CA MET A 32 7.12 5.26 -3.16
C MET A 32 6.35 4.08 -3.76
N ARG A 33 6.91 2.87 -3.59
CA ARG A 33 6.18 1.61 -3.77
C ARG A 33 5.50 1.28 -2.44
N TYR A 34 4.17 1.19 -2.45
CA TYR A 34 3.39 0.88 -1.26
C TYR A 34 3.07 -0.62 -1.21
N VAL A 35 3.65 -1.32 -0.22
CA VAL A 35 3.46 -2.77 -0.04
C VAL A 35 2.70 -3.00 1.26
N VAL A 36 1.51 -3.59 1.18
CA VAL A 36 0.73 -4.02 2.33
C VAL A 36 0.99 -5.51 2.55
N VAL A 37 1.50 -5.84 3.73
CA VAL A 37 1.72 -7.24 4.13
C VAL A 37 0.55 -7.69 4.98
N VAL A 38 -0.09 -8.78 4.57
CA VAL A 38 -1.19 -9.39 5.32
C VAL A 38 -0.67 -10.67 5.97
N GLY A 39 -0.84 -10.76 7.29
CA GLY A 39 -0.61 -11.99 8.05
C GLY A 39 -1.68 -13.01 7.70
N THR A 40 -1.35 -13.95 6.81
CA THR A 40 -2.26 -15.01 6.35
C THR A 40 -1.84 -16.38 6.87
N GLU A 41 -0.87 -16.46 7.77
CA GLU A 41 -0.32 -17.72 8.30
C GLU A 41 -1.39 -18.66 8.88
N ASN A 42 -2.48 -18.12 9.41
CA ASN A 42 -3.59 -18.90 9.97
C ASN A 42 -4.86 -18.87 9.11
N LEU A 43 -4.81 -18.26 7.92
CA LEU A 43 -5.96 -18.06 7.06
C LEU A 43 -5.65 -18.60 5.66
N SER A 44 -6.44 -19.55 5.16
CA SER A 44 -6.36 -20.01 3.77
C SER A 44 -6.91 -18.95 2.82
N ILE A 45 -6.18 -17.84 2.67
CA ILE A 45 -6.54 -16.74 1.79
C ILE A 45 -6.16 -17.13 0.36
N GLN A 46 -7.15 -17.19 -0.52
CA GLN A 46 -6.91 -17.43 -1.93
C GLN A 46 -6.12 -16.26 -2.56
N PRO A 47 -5.11 -16.53 -3.40
CA PRO A 47 -4.33 -15.49 -4.09
C PRO A 47 -5.19 -14.48 -4.86
N ILE A 48 -6.32 -14.92 -5.40
CA ILE A 48 -7.30 -14.08 -6.08
C ILE A 48 -7.83 -12.96 -5.17
N LEU A 49 -8.00 -13.22 -3.87
CA LEU A 49 -8.46 -12.21 -2.93
C LEU A 49 -7.42 -11.10 -2.74
N LEU A 50 -6.14 -11.46 -2.62
CA LEU A 50 -5.04 -10.49 -2.53
C LEU A 50 -4.91 -9.66 -3.81
N MET A 51 -5.10 -10.27 -4.97
CA MET A 51 -5.15 -9.57 -6.25
C MET A 51 -6.32 -8.58 -6.32
N HIS A 52 -7.54 -9.00 -5.91
CA HIS A 52 -8.70 -8.11 -5.85
C HIS A 52 -8.52 -6.96 -4.86
N LEU A 53 -7.93 -7.23 -3.69
CA LEU A 53 -7.58 -6.20 -2.72
C LEU A 53 -6.58 -5.21 -3.30
N THR A 54 -5.54 -5.69 -3.97
CA THR A 54 -4.52 -4.87 -4.65
C THR A 54 -5.16 -3.94 -5.67
N THR A 55 -5.99 -4.47 -6.57
CA THR A 55 -6.65 -3.68 -7.62
C THR A 55 -7.54 -2.59 -7.01
N ARG A 56 -8.40 -2.96 -6.04
CA ARG A 56 -9.31 -2.00 -5.41
C ARG A 56 -8.57 -0.93 -4.61
N LEU A 57 -7.53 -1.32 -3.88
CA LEU A 57 -6.69 -0.39 -3.12
C LEU A 57 -5.98 0.59 -4.07
N ARG A 58 -5.39 0.10 -5.17
CA ARG A 58 -4.72 0.94 -6.17
C ARG A 58 -5.68 1.97 -6.79
N VAL A 59 -6.87 1.54 -7.21
CA VAL A 59 -7.90 2.44 -7.74
C VAL A 59 -8.24 3.52 -6.71
N ARG A 60 -8.44 3.12 -5.44
CA ARG A 60 -8.84 4.06 -4.40
C ARG A 60 -7.74 5.04 -4.01
N LEU A 61 -6.48 4.62 -3.95
CA LEU A 61 -5.34 5.50 -3.66
C LEU A 61 -5.12 6.56 -4.75
N THR A 62 -5.46 6.23 -6.00
CA THR A 62 -5.37 7.17 -7.12
C THR A 62 -6.43 8.27 -7.02
N GLN A 63 -7.58 7.97 -6.42
CA GLN A 63 -8.74 8.86 -6.31
C GLN A 63 -9.33 8.82 -4.90
N GLU A 64 -8.53 9.26 -3.91
CA GLU A 64 -8.97 9.29 -2.51
C GLU A 64 -10.07 10.34 -2.29
N THR A 65 -9.94 11.50 -2.95
CA THR A 65 -10.87 12.62 -2.92
C THR A 65 -11.46 12.90 -4.30
N ASN A 66 -12.34 13.91 -4.41
CA ASN A 66 -12.91 14.34 -5.69
C ASN A 66 -11.87 14.91 -6.67
N THR A 67 -10.68 15.26 -6.16
CA THR A 67 -9.57 15.79 -6.96
C THR A 67 -8.37 14.84 -6.89
N ALA A 68 -7.72 14.62 -8.03
CA ALA A 68 -6.50 13.82 -8.04
C ALA A 68 -5.38 14.52 -7.24
N TRP A 69 -4.47 13.71 -6.69
CA TRP A 69 -3.25 14.22 -6.05
C TRP A 69 -2.46 15.10 -7.01
N LYS A 70 -2.06 16.31 -6.57
CA LYS A 70 -1.19 17.20 -7.36
C LYS A 70 0.15 16.54 -7.71
N ARG A 71 0.63 15.63 -6.86
CA ARG A 71 1.88 14.89 -7.03
C ARG A 71 1.58 13.39 -6.97
N LYS A 72 2.24 12.61 -7.81
CA LYS A 72 2.15 11.15 -7.76
C LYS A 72 3.03 10.61 -6.63
N TYR A 73 2.45 10.39 -5.45
CA TYR A 73 3.17 9.88 -4.28
C TYR A 73 3.43 8.38 -4.36
N ILE A 74 2.48 7.60 -4.90
CA ILE A 74 2.58 6.15 -4.99
C ILE A 74 2.80 5.76 -6.45
N SER A 75 3.94 5.13 -6.75
CA SER A 75 4.26 4.63 -8.09
C SER A 75 3.62 3.28 -8.36
N ASP A 76 3.56 2.43 -7.33
CA ASP A 76 2.98 1.10 -7.38
C ASP A 76 2.43 0.70 -5.99
N CYS A 77 1.40 -0.15 -6.00
CA CYS A 77 0.71 -0.66 -4.82
C CYS A 77 0.51 -2.17 -4.96
N SER A 78 0.89 -2.94 -3.93
CA SER A 78 0.68 -4.39 -3.87
C SER A 78 0.25 -4.83 -2.47
N VAL A 79 -0.66 -5.81 -2.41
CA VAL A 79 -1.06 -6.49 -1.19
C VAL A 79 -0.54 -7.92 -1.28
N VAL A 80 0.33 -8.31 -0.36
CA VAL A 80 1.06 -9.59 -0.41
C VAL A 80 0.93 -10.34 0.92
N SER A 81 1.13 -11.65 0.85
CA SER A 81 1.30 -12.48 2.04
C SER A 81 2.68 -12.23 2.66
N VAL A 82 2.87 -12.63 3.91
CA VAL A 82 4.19 -12.64 4.56
C VAL A 82 5.20 -13.47 3.76
N ALA A 83 4.78 -14.60 3.18
CA ALA A 83 5.62 -15.48 2.38
C ALA A 83 6.13 -14.84 1.08
N ASP A 84 5.35 -13.93 0.48
CA ASP A 84 5.69 -13.27 -0.79
C ASP A 84 6.35 -11.90 -0.62
N LEU A 85 6.56 -11.43 0.62
CA LEU A 85 7.21 -10.15 0.90
C LEU A 85 8.59 -10.03 0.25
N GLY A 86 9.42 -11.07 0.33
CA GLY A 86 10.75 -11.08 -0.27
C GLY A 86 10.73 -10.88 -1.79
N LYS A 87 9.71 -11.43 -2.48
CA LYS A 87 9.52 -11.22 -3.92
C LYS A 87 9.10 -9.78 -4.22
N ALA A 88 8.17 -9.24 -3.43
CA ALA A 88 7.67 -7.87 -3.59
C ALA A 88 8.76 -6.80 -3.40
N LEU A 89 9.74 -7.09 -2.54
CA LEU A 89 10.90 -6.23 -2.27
C LEU A 89 12.13 -6.58 -3.12
N SER A 90 12.00 -7.45 -4.12
CA SER A 90 13.11 -7.78 -5.01
C SER A 90 13.69 -6.52 -5.67
N GLY A 91 15.03 -6.40 -5.61
CA GLY A 91 15.75 -5.22 -6.10
C GLY A 91 15.78 -4.03 -5.14
N CYS A 92 15.19 -4.13 -3.94
CA CYS A 92 15.29 -3.10 -2.91
C CYS A 92 16.38 -3.45 -1.87
N SER A 93 17.19 -2.47 -1.49
CA SER A 93 18.08 -2.56 -0.33
C SER A 93 17.46 -1.84 0.87
N ALA A 94 17.52 -2.44 2.05
CA ALA A 94 17.08 -1.79 3.27
C ALA A 94 18.20 -0.90 3.83
N SER A 95 17.91 0.37 4.08
CA SER A 95 18.77 1.30 4.81
C SER A 95 17.93 2.01 5.86
N ARG A 96 18.46 2.14 7.09
CA ARG A 96 17.80 2.96 8.11
C ARG A 96 17.81 4.41 7.62
N ILE A 97 16.64 5.04 7.59
CA ILE A 97 16.57 6.47 7.31
C ILE A 97 17.06 7.16 8.60
N PRO A 98 18.15 7.96 8.54
CA PRO A 98 18.69 8.63 9.72
C PRO A 98 17.68 9.60 10.36
#